data_AF-A0A7V9KLK2-F1
#
_entry.id   AF-A0A7V9KLK2-F1
#
_cell.length_a   1.000
_cell.length_b   1.000
_cell.length_c   1.000
_cell.angle_alpha   90.00
_cell.angle_beta   90.00
_cell.angle_gamma   90.00
#
_symmetry.space_group_name_H-M   'P 1'
#
loop_
_entity.id
_entity.type
_entity.pdbx_description
1 polymer ?
#
loop_
_entity_poly.entity_id
_entity_poly.type
_entity_poly.pdbx_seq_one_letter_code
_entity_poly.pdbx_strand_id
1 'polypeptide(L)'
;PVPVTYNEFLPDTQRIGQGVVVGQTGWEQVLENNKLAFAAAFVARPRFAAAHPTIMRPAQFVDALFTNAGVSSAADRQAAIDEFGADTTTVNLAARARALRRVAENSTLVQQEFNRAFVLIQYFGYLRRNPNEAPDANFDGYNFWLNKLNQFNGNFINAEMVKAFITSGEYRQRFGP
;
A
#
# COMPACT_ATOMS: atom_id res chain seq x y z
N PRO A 1 -9.64 4.83 -9.67
CA PRO A 1 -8.46 4.15 -10.26
C PRO A 1 -7.57 3.58 -9.16
N VAL A 2 -7.05 2.37 -9.37
CA VAL A 2 -6.21 1.67 -8.40
C VAL A 2 -4.79 2.24 -8.43
N PRO A 3 -4.17 2.56 -7.28
CA PRO A 3 -2.90 3.31 -7.23
C PRO A 3 -1.64 2.48 -7.50
N VAL A 4 -1.74 1.14 -7.51
CA VAL A 4 -0.60 0.23 -7.72
C VAL A 4 -0.98 -0.85 -8.73
N THR A 5 -0.01 -1.26 -9.55
CA THR A 5 -0.17 -2.35 -10.51
C THR A 5 0.39 -3.66 -9.98
N TYR A 6 -0.05 -4.78 -10.54
CA TYR A 6 0.42 -6.12 -10.20
C TYR A 6 1.96 -6.23 -10.28
N ASN A 7 2.54 -5.68 -11.35
CA ASN A 7 3.99 -5.72 -11.60
C ASN A 7 4.79 -4.83 -10.64
N GLU A 8 4.19 -3.78 -10.07
CA GLU A 8 4.83 -3.00 -9.00
C GLU A 8 4.67 -3.69 -7.64
N PHE A 9 3.48 -4.25 -7.37
CA PHE A 9 3.12 -4.79 -6.07
C PHE A 9 3.92 -6.05 -5.68
N LEU A 10 4.08 -6.98 -6.62
CA LEU A 10 4.75 -8.25 -6.35
C LEU A 10 6.21 -8.11 -5.91
N PRO A 11 7.10 -7.42 -6.66
CA PRO A 11 8.50 -7.30 -6.25
C PRO A 11 8.63 -6.50 -4.95
N ASP A 12 7.77 -5.52 -4.71
CA ASP A 12 7.76 -4.75 -3.46
C ASP A 12 7.40 -5.63 -2.25
N THR A 13 6.39 -6.49 -2.39
CA THR A 13 5.99 -7.44 -1.34
C THR A 13 7.07 -8.49 -1.06
N GLN A 14 7.72 -9.02 -2.12
CA GLN A 14 8.82 -9.98 -1.99
C GLN A 14 10.02 -9.38 -1.24
N ARG A 15 10.36 -8.11 -1.51
CA ARG A 15 11.43 -7.40 -0.79
C ARG A 15 11.11 -7.25 0.69
N ILE A 16 9.88 -6.91 1.05
CA ILE A 16 9.46 -6.78 2.44
C ILE A 16 9.51 -8.13 3.18
N GLY A 17 9.09 -9.22 2.52
CA GLY A 17 9.07 -10.56 3.09
C GLY A 17 10.39 -11.35 3.00
N GLN A 18 11.43 -10.79 2.38
CA GLN A 18 12.66 -11.52 2.09
C GLN A 18 13.33 -12.05 3.38
N GLY A 19 13.52 -13.37 3.46
CA GLY A 19 14.16 -14.00 4.62
C GLY A 19 13.33 -13.99 5.90
N VAL A 20 12.07 -13.55 5.85
CA VAL A 20 11.17 -13.55 7.01
C VAL A 20 10.52 -14.92 7.13
N VAL A 21 10.79 -15.61 8.25
CA VAL A 21 10.10 -16.84 8.65
C VAL A 21 9.43 -16.59 10.00
N VAL A 22 8.11 -16.40 10.00
CA VAL A 22 7.36 -16.08 11.21
C VAL A 22 7.53 -17.21 12.24
N GLY A 23 7.86 -16.83 13.48
CA GLY A 23 8.10 -17.77 14.59
C GLY A 23 9.56 -18.21 14.73
N GLN A 24 10.44 -17.88 13.79
CA GLN A 24 11.89 -18.07 13.94
C GLN A 24 12.50 -16.94 14.79
N THR A 25 13.40 -17.22 15.72
CA THR A 25 14.08 -16.19 16.52
C THR A 25 14.61 -15.03 15.65
N GLY A 26 14.19 -13.80 15.95
CA GLY A 26 14.63 -12.59 15.27
C GLY A 26 13.86 -12.22 13.98
N TRP A 27 12.79 -12.94 13.64
CA TRP A 27 12.01 -12.67 12.42
C TRP A 27 11.41 -11.26 12.38
N GLU A 28 11.02 -10.70 13.52
CA GLU A 28 10.47 -9.33 13.63
C GLU A 28 11.52 -8.29 13.22
N GLN A 29 12.79 -8.50 13.64
CA GLN A 29 13.89 -7.60 13.29
C GLN A 29 14.22 -7.67 11.80
N VAL A 30 14.19 -8.88 11.21
CA VAL A 30 14.37 -9.05 9.76
C VAL A 30 13.28 -8.30 9.00
N LEU A 31 12.02 -8.46 9.42
CA LEU A 31 10.89 -7.76 8.81
C LEU A 31 11.02 -6.24 8.94
N GLU A 32 11.38 -5.73 10.11
CA GLU A 32 11.55 -4.29 10.34
C GLU A 32 12.70 -3.71 9.49
N ASN A 33 13.83 -4.41 9.40
CA ASN A 33 14.93 -4.02 8.51
C ASN A 33 14.48 -3.96 7.05
N ASN A 34 13.71 -4.95 6.59
CA ASN A 34 13.17 -4.97 5.23
C ASN A 34 12.21 -3.81 4.97
N LYS A 35 11.32 -3.48 5.93
CA LYS A 35 10.41 -2.32 5.84
C LYS A 35 11.17 -1.00 5.75
N LEU A 36 12.22 -0.82 6.55
CA LEU A 36 13.09 0.36 6.50
C LEU A 36 13.77 0.50 5.13
N ALA A 37 14.36 -0.59 4.62
CA ALA A 37 14.99 -0.61 3.31
C ALA A 37 13.99 -0.30 2.18
N PHE A 38 12.80 -0.91 2.24
CA PHE A 38 11.72 -0.64 1.30
C PHE A 38 11.30 0.83 1.32
N ALA A 39 11.05 1.41 2.49
CA ALA A 39 10.64 2.80 2.61
C ALA A 39 11.70 3.77 2.07
N ALA A 40 12.98 3.53 2.37
CA ALA A 40 14.09 4.32 1.82
C ALA A 40 14.14 4.24 0.29
N ALA A 41 14.01 3.04 -0.27
CA ALA A 41 13.95 2.85 -1.72
C ALA A 41 12.70 3.48 -2.35
N PHE A 42 11.57 3.47 -1.66
CA PHE A 42 10.32 4.05 -2.13
C PHE A 42 10.41 5.57 -2.25
N VAL A 43 10.91 6.26 -1.20
CA VAL A 43 11.06 7.73 -1.23
C VAL A 43 12.14 8.20 -2.21
N ALA A 44 13.03 7.31 -2.65
CA ALA A 44 14.03 7.57 -3.68
C ALA A 44 13.51 7.34 -5.12
N ARG A 45 12.30 6.80 -5.30
CA ARG A 45 11.75 6.58 -6.66
C ARG A 45 11.60 7.91 -7.39
N PRO A 46 11.89 7.98 -8.70
CA PRO A 46 11.76 9.21 -9.48
C PRO A 46 10.38 9.86 -9.35
N ARG A 47 9.29 9.07 -9.36
CA ARG A 47 7.92 9.57 -9.16
C ARG A 47 7.72 10.26 -7.81
N PHE A 48 8.30 9.70 -6.75
CA PHE A 48 8.17 10.26 -5.40
C PHE A 48 9.05 11.50 -5.23
N ALA A 49 10.29 11.44 -5.71
CA ALA A 49 11.22 12.57 -5.66
C ALA A 49 10.72 13.77 -6.48
N ALA A 50 10.05 13.53 -7.62
CA ALA A 50 9.42 14.56 -8.43
C ALA A 50 8.20 15.20 -7.74
N ALA A 51 7.34 14.39 -7.11
CA ALA A 51 6.17 14.89 -6.38
C ALA A 51 6.55 15.61 -5.07
N HIS A 52 7.67 15.22 -4.47
CA HIS A 52 8.13 15.75 -3.18
C HIS A 52 9.61 16.16 -3.26
N PRO A 53 9.95 17.34 -3.80
CA PRO A 53 11.34 17.77 -3.91
C PRO A 53 12.08 17.82 -2.56
N THR A 54 13.37 17.54 -2.56
CA THR A 54 14.22 17.55 -1.33
C THR A 54 14.40 18.94 -0.72
N ILE A 55 14.09 19.99 -1.48
CA ILE A 55 14.13 21.39 -1.03
C ILE A 55 12.93 21.81 -0.17
N MET A 56 11.90 20.95 -0.04
CA MET A 56 10.73 21.26 0.80
C MET A 56 11.14 21.37 2.27
N ARG A 57 10.47 22.24 3.02
CA ARG A 57 10.56 22.25 4.50
C ARG A 57 9.87 20.99 5.06
N PRO A 58 10.35 20.42 6.19
CA PRO A 58 9.74 19.23 6.80
C PRO A 58 8.22 19.31 6.96
N ALA A 59 7.71 20.42 7.51
CA ALA A 59 6.27 20.63 7.69
C ALA A 59 5.49 20.55 6.37
N GLN A 60 5.99 21.18 5.30
CA GLN A 60 5.33 21.16 3.99
C GLN A 60 5.33 19.77 3.36
N PHE A 61 6.43 19.03 3.52
CA PHE A 61 6.51 17.64 3.06
C PHE A 61 5.51 16.75 3.80
N VAL A 62 5.47 16.83 5.13
CA VAL A 62 4.54 16.07 5.95
C VAL A 62 3.08 16.44 5.65
N ASP A 63 2.78 17.73 5.51
CA ASP A 63 1.44 18.22 5.14
C ASP A 63 0.96 17.63 3.82
N ALA A 64 1.84 17.57 2.81
CA ALA A 64 1.52 16.96 1.53
C ALA A 64 1.20 15.46 1.67
N LEU A 65 1.94 14.72 2.51
CA LEU A 65 1.68 13.30 2.76
C LEU A 65 0.35 13.08 3.48
N PHE A 66 0.06 13.82 4.56
CA PHE A 66 -1.20 13.71 5.30
C PHE A 66 -2.41 14.10 4.45
N THR A 67 -2.27 15.16 3.65
CA THR A 67 -3.31 15.61 2.70
C THR A 67 -3.60 14.52 1.68
N ASN A 68 -2.56 13.93 1.08
CA ASN A 68 -2.73 12.84 0.12
C ASN A 68 -3.33 11.58 0.77
N ALA A 69 -2.99 11.31 2.02
CA ALA A 69 -3.52 10.18 2.78
C ALA A 69 -4.96 10.41 3.30
N GLY A 70 -5.49 11.64 3.25
CA GLY A 70 -6.80 11.94 3.84
C GLY A 70 -6.85 11.72 5.36
N VAL A 71 -5.70 11.80 6.05
CA VAL A 71 -5.59 11.60 7.50
C VAL A 71 -5.49 12.97 8.18
N SER A 72 -6.22 13.14 9.28
CA SER A 72 -6.21 14.36 10.10
C SER A 72 -5.87 14.01 11.55
N SER A 73 -4.60 14.12 11.92
CA SER A 73 -4.12 13.88 13.29
C SER A 73 -2.97 14.84 13.61
N ALA A 74 -3.19 15.77 14.53
CA ALA A 74 -2.18 16.76 14.90
C ALA A 74 -0.95 16.11 15.56
N ALA A 75 -1.17 15.08 16.38
CA ALA A 75 -0.10 14.36 17.07
C ALA A 75 0.76 13.54 16.08
N ASP A 76 0.13 12.77 15.19
CA ASP A 76 0.87 11.97 14.21
C ASP A 76 1.61 12.86 13.21
N ARG A 77 0.99 13.99 12.82
CA ARG A 77 1.60 15.01 11.99
C ARG A 77 2.86 15.57 12.66
N GLN A 78 2.77 15.96 13.93
CA GLN A 78 3.93 16.48 14.65
C GLN A 78 5.04 15.42 14.75
N ALA A 79 4.70 14.18 15.11
CA ALA A 79 5.66 13.09 15.17
C ALA A 79 6.38 12.82 13.83
N ALA A 80 5.68 12.99 12.69
CA ALA A 80 6.29 12.88 11.37
C ALA A 80 7.19 14.07 11.00
N ILE A 81 6.92 15.27 11.51
CA ILE A 81 7.81 16.43 11.38
C ILE A 81 9.08 16.21 12.21
N ASP A 82 8.93 15.69 13.43
CA ASP A 82 10.04 15.47 14.36
C ASP A 82 11.06 14.45 13.84
N GLU A 83 10.71 13.61 12.85
CA GLU A 83 11.64 12.70 12.16
C GLU A 83 12.83 13.39 11.47
N PHE A 84 12.66 14.69 11.15
CA PHE A 84 13.68 15.52 10.54
C PHE A 84 14.57 16.24 11.57
N GLY A 85 14.22 16.23 12.85
CA GLY A 85 15.00 16.88 13.91
C GLY A 85 15.26 18.37 13.60
N ALA A 86 16.54 18.74 13.47
CA ALA A 86 16.97 20.11 13.17
C ALA A 86 17.11 20.39 11.66
N ASP A 87 16.82 19.42 10.78
CA ASP A 87 16.93 19.61 9.34
C ASP A 87 15.94 20.68 8.85
N THR A 88 16.44 21.63 8.05
CA THR A 88 15.61 22.72 7.50
C THR A 88 14.96 22.36 6.16
N THR A 89 15.43 21.29 5.52
CA THR A 89 14.92 20.75 4.26
C THR A 89 14.73 19.24 4.35
N THR A 90 14.08 18.65 3.36
CA THR A 90 13.85 17.20 3.28
C THR A 90 14.91 16.48 2.46
N VAL A 91 16.17 16.90 2.54
CA VAL A 91 17.31 16.21 1.89
C VAL A 91 17.67 14.89 2.58
N ASN A 92 17.38 14.77 3.87
CA ASN A 92 17.67 13.57 4.66
C ASN A 92 16.74 12.41 4.26
N LEU A 93 17.28 11.47 3.48
CA LEU A 93 16.54 10.32 2.95
C LEU A 93 15.92 9.45 4.05
N ALA A 94 16.66 9.22 5.14
CA ALA A 94 16.20 8.38 6.23
C ALA A 94 15.02 9.02 6.98
N ALA A 95 15.08 10.34 7.21
CA ALA A 95 13.97 11.09 7.80
C ALA A 95 12.71 11.05 6.91
N ARG A 96 12.85 11.23 5.58
CA ARG A 96 11.74 11.10 4.64
C ARG A 96 11.08 9.72 4.70
N ALA A 97 11.89 8.67 4.76
CA ALA A 97 11.41 7.29 4.82
C ALA A 97 10.62 7.04 6.11
N ARG A 98 11.13 7.48 7.27
CA ARG A 98 10.43 7.34 8.55
C ARG A 98 9.14 8.18 8.61
N ALA A 99 9.19 9.42 8.11
CA ALA A 99 8.00 10.28 8.01
C ALA A 99 6.92 9.65 7.09
N LEU A 100 7.31 9.11 5.93
CA LEU A 100 6.39 8.37 5.06
C LEU A 100 5.79 7.15 5.77
N ARG A 101 6.59 6.37 6.49
CA ARG A 101 6.11 5.20 7.24
C ARG A 101 5.09 5.58 8.30
N ARG A 102 5.30 6.66 9.06
CA ARG A 102 4.31 7.15 10.04
C ARG A 102 2.94 7.43 9.42
N VAL A 103 2.91 7.97 8.20
CA VAL A 103 1.66 8.22 7.47
C VAL A 103 1.09 6.92 6.92
N ALA A 104 1.92 6.09 6.28
CA ALA A 104 1.50 4.84 5.64
C ALA A 104 0.99 3.79 6.63
N GLU A 105 1.52 3.78 7.86
CA GLU A 105 1.15 2.88 8.94
C GLU A 105 0.07 3.48 9.87
N ASN A 106 -0.44 4.68 9.55
CA ASN A 106 -1.50 5.32 10.33
C ASN A 106 -2.79 4.48 10.26
N SER A 107 -3.38 4.19 11.42
CA SER A 107 -4.57 3.33 11.52
C SER A 107 -5.77 3.86 10.74
N THR A 108 -5.91 5.18 10.62
CA THR A 108 -7.00 5.80 9.83
C THR A 108 -6.84 5.48 8.35
N LEU A 109 -5.62 5.65 7.81
CA LEU A 109 -5.34 5.31 6.40
C LEU A 109 -5.53 3.81 6.16
N VAL A 110 -5.04 2.97 7.07
CA VAL A 110 -5.21 1.50 6.97
C VAL A 110 -6.69 1.14 6.89
N GLN A 111 -7.53 1.71 7.76
CA GLN A 111 -8.97 1.47 7.75
C GLN A 111 -9.64 1.94 6.46
N GLN A 112 -9.29 3.13 5.97
CA GLN A 112 -9.85 3.71 4.74
C GLN A 112 -9.50 2.88 3.49
N GLU A 113 -8.28 2.35 3.41
CA GLU A 113 -7.81 1.62 2.24
C GLU A 113 -8.03 0.11 2.32
N PHE A 114 -8.37 -0.45 3.49
CA PHE A 114 -8.43 -1.90 3.70
C PHE A 114 -9.30 -2.62 2.66
N ASN A 115 -10.55 -2.19 2.49
CA ASN A 115 -11.47 -2.84 1.54
C ASN A 115 -10.97 -2.70 0.08
N ARG A 116 -10.42 -1.54 -0.26
CA ARG A 116 -9.87 -1.25 -1.60
C ARG A 116 -8.69 -2.16 -1.92
N ALA A 117 -7.78 -2.31 -0.97
CA ALA A 117 -6.62 -3.20 -1.05
C ALA A 117 -7.03 -4.67 -1.03
N PHE A 118 -8.01 -5.06 -0.22
CA PHE A 118 -8.50 -6.44 -0.13
C PHE A 118 -9.05 -6.93 -1.47
N VAL A 119 -9.88 -6.12 -2.15
CA VAL A 119 -10.37 -6.43 -3.50
C VAL A 119 -9.21 -6.54 -4.49
N LEU A 120 -8.25 -5.62 -4.42
CA LEU A 120 -7.09 -5.62 -5.32
C LEU A 120 -6.26 -6.90 -5.18
N ILE A 121 -6.07 -7.37 -3.94
CA ILE A 121 -5.33 -8.61 -3.68
C ILE A 121 -6.06 -9.84 -4.23
N GLN A 122 -7.39 -9.81 -4.41
CA GLN A 122 -8.09 -10.90 -5.10
C GLN A 122 -7.67 -10.98 -6.58
N TYR A 123 -7.57 -9.84 -7.26
CA TYR A 123 -7.08 -9.78 -8.64
C TYR A 123 -5.61 -10.22 -8.74
N PHE A 124 -4.76 -9.74 -7.83
CA PHE A 124 -3.34 -10.07 -7.87
C PHE A 124 -3.06 -11.53 -7.49
N GLY A 125 -3.69 -12.03 -6.43
CA GLY A 125 -3.45 -13.37 -5.90
C GLY A 125 -4.08 -14.47 -6.74
N TYR A 126 -5.35 -14.32 -7.14
CA TYR A 126 -6.05 -15.35 -7.90
C TYR A 126 -5.91 -15.18 -9.41
N LEU A 127 -6.09 -13.96 -9.93
CA LEU A 127 -6.11 -13.73 -11.39
C LEU A 127 -4.76 -13.31 -11.96
N ARG A 128 -3.79 -12.94 -11.12
CA ARG A 128 -2.43 -12.54 -11.52
C ARG A 128 -2.41 -11.44 -12.59
N ARG A 129 -3.29 -10.44 -12.47
CA ARG A 129 -3.41 -9.32 -13.42
C ARG A 129 -3.92 -8.04 -12.75
N ASN A 130 -3.81 -6.92 -13.45
CA ASN A 130 -4.48 -5.68 -13.03
C ASN A 130 -5.99 -5.76 -13.27
N PRO A 131 -6.83 -5.08 -12.46
CA PRO A 131 -8.27 -5.11 -12.67
C PRO A 131 -8.73 -4.53 -14.01
N ASN A 132 -7.96 -3.57 -14.56
CA ASN A 132 -8.21 -2.93 -15.85
C ASN A 132 -7.41 -3.51 -17.01
N GLU A 133 -6.72 -4.62 -16.80
CA GLU A 133 -6.06 -5.36 -17.87
C GLU A 133 -7.09 -6.06 -18.75
N ALA A 134 -6.71 -6.44 -19.97
CA ALA A 134 -7.58 -7.25 -20.82
C ALA A 134 -8.04 -8.52 -20.05
N PRO A 135 -9.32 -8.92 -20.18
CA PRO A 135 -10.29 -8.46 -21.17
C PRO A 135 -11.12 -7.22 -20.80
N ASP A 136 -11.03 -6.71 -19.57
CA ASP A 136 -12.00 -5.73 -19.05
C ASP A 136 -11.72 -4.28 -19.51
N ALA A 137 -10.45 -3.92 -19.70
CA ALA A 137 -9.98 -2.58 -20.12
C ALA A 137 -10.48 -1.39 -19.26
N ASN A 138 -11.16 -1.65 -18.14
CA ASN A 138 -11.77 -0.67 -17.25
C ASN A 138 -11.77 -1.18 -15.79
N PHE A 139 -12.37 -0.44 -14.85
CA PHE A 139 -12.41 -0.84 -13.43
C PHE A 139 -13.79 -1.31 -12.96
N ASP A 140 -14.71 -1.69 -13.85
CA ASP A 140 -16.10 -1.98 -13.50
C ASP A 140 -16.20 -3.20 -12.58
N GLY A 141 -15.46 -4.28 -12.88
CA GLY A 141 -15.39 -5.46 -12.01
C GLY A 141 -14.82 -5.13 -10.62
N TYR A 142 -13.75 -4.33 -10.56
CA TYR A 142 -13.17 -3.89 -9.31
C TYR A 142 -14.16 -3.06 -8.48
N ASN A 143 -14.82 -2.09 -9.11
CA ASN A 143 -15.79 -1.23 -8.45
C ASN A 143 -17.03 -2.01 -8.00
N PHE A 144 -17.49 -2.98 -8.80
CA PHE A 144 -18.57 -3.89 -8.42
C PHE A 144 -18.23 -4.64 -7.13
N TRP A 145 -17.05 -5.28 -7.09
CA TRP A 145 -16.61 -6.04 -5.92
C TRP A 145 -16.38 -5.16 -4.70
N LEU A 146 -15.79 -3.99 -4.86
CA LEU A 146 -15.62 -3.02 -3.78
C LEU A 146 -16.97 -2.57 -3.21
N ASN A 147 -17.93 -2.23 -4.07
CA ASN A 147 -19.27 -1.84 -3.65
C ASN A 147 -19.98 -3.00 -2.91
N LYS A 148 -19.89 -4.22 -3.42
CA LYS A 148 -20.46 -5.40 -2.75
C LYS A 148 -19.81 -5.63 -1.39
N LEU A 149 -18.48 -5.54 -1.27
CA LEU A 149 -17.78 -5.68 0.01
C LEU A 149 -18.23 -4.63 1.02
N ASN A 150 -18.37 -3.38 0.58
CA ASN A 150 -18.84 -2.28 1.43
C ASN A 150 -20.30 -2.48 1.87
N GLN A 151 -21.18 -2.99 0.99
CA GLN A 151 -22.57 -3.33 1.36
C GLN A 151 -22.65 -4.37 2.48
N PHE A 152 -21.67 -5.27 2.56
CA PHE A 152 -21.55 -6.26 3.61
C PHE A 152 -20.58 -5.84 4.73
N ASN A 153 -20.31 -4.54 4.89
CA ASN A 153 -19.45 -3.99 5.95
C ASN A 153 -18.06 -4.63 6.01
N GLY A 154 -17.45 -4.94 4.87
CA GLY A 154 -16.14 -5.60 4.81
C GLY A 154 -16.20 -7.13 5.03
N ASN A 155 -17.37 -7.71 5.25
CA ASN A 155 -17.52 -9.15 5.41
C ASN A 155 -17.41 -9.85 4.04
N PHE A 156 -16.22 -10.35 3.73
CA PHE A 156 -15.93 -11.02 2.46
C PHE A 156 -16.67 -12.36 2.27
N ILE A 157 -17.11 -13.00 3.37
CA ILE A 157 -17.91 -14.23 3.34
C ILE A 157 -19.31 -13.90 2.83
N ASN A 158 -19.97 -12.90 3.43
CA ASN A 158 -21.30 -12.47 3.01
C ASN A 158 -21.29 -11.82 1.62
N ALA A 159 -20.19 -11.15 1.26
CA ALA A 159 -19.99 -10.65 -0.10
C ALA A 159 -19.70 -11.78 -1.13
N GLU A 160 -19.52 -13.03 -0.70
CA GLU A 160 -19.09 -14.18 -1.49
C GLU A 160 -17.83 -13.93 -2.34
N MET A 161 -16.97 -13.01 -1.91
CA MET A 161 -15.95 -12.44 -2.78
C MET A 161 -14.89 -13.48 -3.16
N VAL A 162 -14.20 -14.05 -2.16
CA VAL A 162 -13.11 -15.02 -2.39
C VAL A 162 -13.60 -16.22 -3.20
N LYS A 163 -14.80 -16.72 -2.87
CA LYS A 163 -15.46 -17.81 -3.59
C LYS A 163 -15.65 -17.46 -5.07
N ALA A 164 -16.16 -16.27 -5.38
CA ALA A 164 -16.43 -15.84 -6.74
C ALA A 164 -15.16 -15.71 -7.60
N PHE A 165 -14.04 -15.29 -7.02
CA PHE A 165 -12.76 -15.25 -7.74
C PHE A 165 -12.25 -16.66 -8.09
N ILE A 166 -12.27 -17.60 -7.13
CA ILE A 166 -11.80 -18.99 -7.35
C ILE A 166 -12.73 -19.77 -8.30
N THR A 167 -14.04 -19.52 -8.26
CA THR A 167 -15.00 -20.20 -9.14
C THR A 167 -15.22 -19.50 -10.48
N SER A 168 -14.60 -18.33 -10.69
CA SER A 168 -14.70 -17.58 -11.93
C SER A 168 -14.25 -18.40 -13.14
N GLY A 169 -14.87 -18.16 -14.29
CA GLY A 169 -14.48 -18.79 -15.55
C GLY A 169 -13.01 -18.51 -15.88
N GLU A 170 -12.55 -17.28 -15.68
CA GLU A 170 -11.16 -16.88 -15.90
C GLU A 170 -10.18 -17.68 -15.03
N TYR A 171 -10.40 -17.73 -13.72
CA TYR A 171 -9.51 -18.48 -12.82
C TYR A 171 -9.46 -19.96 -13.20
N ARG A 172 -10.62 -20.58 -13.44
CA ARG A 172 -10.71 -22.00 -13.79
C ARG A 172 -10.03 -22.30 -15.12
N GLN A 173 -10.20 -21.46 -16.14
CA GLN A 173 -9.58 -21.65 -17.45
C GLN A 173 -8.05 -21.49 -17.42
N ARG A 174 -7.52 -20.62 -16.56
CA ARG A 174 -6.08 -20.31 -16.51
C ARG A 174 -5.30 -21.15 -15.50
N PHE A 175 -5.93 -21.48 -14.36
CA PHE A 175 -5.25 -22.04 -13.19
C PHE A 175 -6.03 -23.16 -12.50
N GLY A 176 -7.24 -23.48 -12.96
CA GLY A 176 -8.02 -24.62 -12.45
C GLY A 176 -7.46 -25.96 -12.93
N PRO A 177 -7.85 -27.06 -12.26
CA PRO A 177 -7.57 -28.42 -12.74
C PRO A 177 -8.29 -28.73 -14.06
#